data_AF-A0A243W6N3-F1
#
_entry.id   AF-A0A243W6N3-F1
#
_cell.length_a   1.000
_cell.length_b   1.000
_cell.length_c   1.000
_cell.angle_alpha   90.00
_cell.angle_beta   90.00
_cell.angle_gamma   90.00
#
_symmetry.space_group_name_H-M   'P 1'
#
loop_
_entity.id
_entity.type
_entity.pdbx_description
1 polymer ?
#
loop_
_entity_poly.entity_id
_entity_poly.type
_entity_poly.pdbx_seq_one_letter_code
_entity_poly.pdbx_strand_id
1 'polypeptide(L)' 'MQERAQKLADLLPYGTQSQIAKKLGMSRSAVQQAIRAERPGNAVVIEAMRIAREVGALETAKDLASLNA' A
#
# COMPACT_ATOMS: atom_id res chain seq x y z
N MET A 1 -20.82 -9.00 -11.89
CA MET A 1 -20.04 -9.10 -10.64
C MET A 1 -20.05 -7.72 -10.01
N GLN A 2 -20.49 -7.56 -8.76
CA GLN A 2 -20.29 -6.29 -8.05
C GLN A 2 -18.78 -6.13 -7.83
N GLU A 3 -18.15 -5.13 -8.45
CA GLU A 3 -16.79 -4.73 -8.11
C GLU A 3 -16.80 -4.37 -6.62
N ARG A 4 -16.26 -5.27 -5.78
CA ARG A 4 -15.91 -4.87 -4.41
C ARG A 4 -14.81 -3.83 -4.57
N ALA A 5 -15.07 -2.60 -4.16
CA ALA A 5 -14.04 -1.58 -4.09
C ALA A 5 -12.83 -2.16 -3.33
N GLN A 6 -11.70 -2.30 -4.05
CA GLN A 6 -10.48 -2.85 -3.50
C GLN A 6 -10.03 -1.94 -2.35
N LYS A 7 -9.79 -2.50 -1.17
CA LYS A 7 -9.32 -1.69 -0.04
C LYS A 7 -7.82 -1.46 -0.19
N LEU A 8 -7.35 -0.30 0.26
CA LEU A 8 -5.92 0.02 0.26
C LEU A 8 -5.10 -1.06 0.97
N ALA A 9 -5.63 -1.62 2.06
CA ALA A 9 -4.97 -2.70 2.81
C ALA A 9 -4.66 -3.94 1.96
N ASP A 10 -5.48 -4.23 0.95
CA ASP A 10 -5.34 -5.41 0.09
C ASP A 10 -4.23 -5.24 -0.96
N LEU A 11 -3.82 -3.99 -1.22
CA LEU A 11 -2.79 -3.61 -2.19
C LEU A 11 -1.39 -3.50 -1.58
N LEU A 12 -1.28 -3.65 -0.25
CA LEU A 12 -0.02 -3.47 0.45
C LEU A 12 0.71 -4.81 0.64
N PRO A 13 2.02 -4.88 0.36
CA PRO A 13 2.83 -6.04 0.68
C PRO A 13 2.81 -6.37 2.18
N TYR A 14 3.13 -7.62 2.51
CA TYR A 14 3.35 -8.02 3.88
C TYR A 14 4.41 -7.14 4.56
N GLY A 15 4.17 -6.78 5.82
CA GLY A 15 5.10 -5.96 6.62
C GLY A 15 5.05 -4.45 6.34
N THR A 16 4.32 -3.99 5.31
CA THR A 16 4.19 -2.55 4.98
C THR A 16 3.70 -1.72 6.16
N GLN A 17 2.73 -2.21 6.92
CA GLN A 17 2.22 -1.49 8.10
C GLN A 17 3.30 -1.26 9.17
N SER A 18 4.20 -2.21 9.37
CA SER A 18 5.32 -2.08 10.30
C SER A 18 6.37 -1.08 9.79
N GLN A 19 6.62 -1.06 8.48
CA GLN A 19 7.52 -0.09 7.86
C GLN A 19 6.97 1.34 7.99
N ILE A 20 5.68 1.54 7.71
CA ILE A 20 5.01 2.84 7.86
C ILE A 20 5.02 3.28 9.32
N ALA A 21 4.71 2.37 10.25
CA ALA A 21 4.76 2.64 11.68
C ALA A 21 6.14 3.14 12.12
N LYS A 22 7.21 2.46 11.68
CA LYS A 22 8.60 2.87 11.96
C LYS A 22 8.93 4.23 11.33
N LYS A 23 8.55 4.45 10.07
CA LYS A 23 8.83 5.69 9.32
C LYS A 23 8.14 6.91 9.93
N LEU A 24 6.89 6.76 10.38
CA LEU A 24 6.08 7.86 10.90
C LEU A 24 6.14 7.97 12.43
N GLY A 25 6.90 7.11 13.12
CA GLY A 25 6.95 7.09 14.59
C GLY A 25 5.61 6.76 15.24
N MET A 26 4.76 5.99 14.58
CA MET A 26 3.41 5.65 15.02
C MET A 26 3.31 4.20 15.51
N SER A 27 2.33 3.90 16.36
CA SER A 27 2.03 2.52 16.73
C SER A 27 1.41 1.77 15.53
N ARG A 28 1.64 0.45 15.48
CA ARG A 28 1.04 -0.41 14.44
C ARG A 28 -0.49 -0.37 14.46
N SER A 29 -1.10 -0.22 15.64
CA SER A 29 -2.55 -0.09 15.79
C SER A 29 -3.08 1.23 15.21
N ALA A 30 -2.37 2.35 15.41
CA ALA A 30 -2.74 3.63 14.80
C ALA A 30 -2.62 3.59 13.26
N VAL A 31 -1.58 2.94 12.74
CA VAL A 31 -1.42 2.69 11.30
C VAL A 31 -2.57 1.85 10.75
N GLN A 32 -2.90 0.75 11.43
CA GLN A 32 -4.01 -0.12 11.01
C GLN A 32 -5.35 0.62 10.97
N GLN A 33 -5.62 1.45 11.99
CA GLN A 33 -6.83 2.27 12.02
C GLN A 33 -6.86 3.32 10.91
N ALA A 34 -5.74 4.00 10.67
CA ALA A 34 -5.63 5.00 9.60
C ALA A 34 -5.82 4.37 8.21
N ILE A 35 -5.24 3.18 7.96
CA ILE A 35 -5.44 2.43 6.72
C ILE A 35 -6.90 1.99 6.59
N ARG A 36 -7.53 1.49 7.66
CA ARG A 36 -8.96 1.10 7.61
C ARG A 36 -9.89 2.27 7.37
N ALA A 37 -9.53 3.46 7.86
CA ALA A 37 -10.34 4.66 7.71
C ALA A 37 -10.19 5.32 6.33
N GLU A 38 -9.13 4.98 5.57
CA GLU A 38 -8.86 5.43 4.20
C GLU A 38 -8.99 6.94 4.00
N ARG A 39 -8.72 7.74 5.04
CA ARG A 39 -8.92 9.19 4.99
C ARG A 39 -7.89 9.86 4.08
N PRO A 40 -8.31 10.51 2.98
CA PRO A 40 -7.39 11.26 2.13
C PRO A 40 -6.76 12.39 2.95
N GLY A 41 -5.44 12.54 2.85
CA GLY A 41 -4.66 13.52 3.64
C GLY A 41 -4.00 12.97 4.90
N ASN A 42 -4.35 11.76 5.36
CA ASN A 42 -3.61 11.11 6.45
C ASN A 42 -2.24 10.64 5.96
N ALA A 43 -1.17 10.99 6.68
CA ALA A 43 0.20 10.63 6.32
C ALA A 43 0.41 9.11 6.13
N VAL A 44 -0.26 8.27 6.93
CA VAL A 44 -0.24 6.82 6.79
C VAL A 44 -0.84 6.38 5.45
N VAL A 45 -1.98 6.96 5.08
CA VAL A 45 -2.72 6.62 3.85
C VAL A 45 -1.94 7.09 2.62
N ILE A 46 -1.35 8.29 2.67
CA ILE A 46 -0.49 8.82 1.61
C ILE A 46 0.71 7.90 1.38
N GLU A 47 1.38 7.50 2.46
CA GLU A 47 2.55 6.62 2.38
C GLU A 47 2.18 5.21 1.90
N ALA A 48 1.08 4.65 2.39
CA ALA A 48 0.54 3.38 1.91
C ALA A 48 0.23 3.42 0.40
N MET A 49 -0.40 4.49 -0.08
CA MET A 49 -0.66 4.68 -1.52
C MET A 49 0.64 4.81 -2.33
N ARG A 50 1.68 5.46 -1.80
CA ARG A 50 3.00 5.53 -2.46
C ARG A 50 3.59 4.14 -2.64
N ILE A 51 3.59 3.33 -1.58
CA ILE A 51 4.12 1.96 -1.61
C ILE A 51 3.33 1.08 -2.58
N ALA A 52 1.99 1.15 -2.55
CA ALA A 52 1.14 0.38 -3.47
C ALA A 52 1.47 0.69 -4.95
N ARG A 53 1.73 1.97 -5.28
CA ARG A 53 2.14 2.37 -6.64
C ARG A 53 3.52 1.84 -7.02
N GLU A 54 4.48 1.88 -6.10
CA GLU A 54 5.84 1.37 -6.34
C GLU A 54 5.85 -0.13 -6.60
N VAL A 55 5.02 -0.89 -5.87
CA VAL A 55 4.85 -2.32 -6.09
C VAL A 55 4.24 -2.58 -7.46
N GLY A 56 3.16 -1.88 -7.84
CA GLY A 56 2.56 -2.03 -9.16
C GLY A 56 3.54 -1.70 -10.30
N ALA A 57 4.35 -0.65 -10.14
CA ALA A 57 5.38 -0.30 -11.11
C ALA A 57 6.45 -1.39 -11.23
N LEU A 58 6.87 -1.99 -10.11
CA LEU A 58 7.83 -3.09 -10.10
C LEU A 58 7.29 -4.34 -10.79
N GLU A 59 6.04 -4.74 -10.50
CA GLU A 59 5.42 -5.89 -11.16
C GLU A 59 5.29 -5.66 -12.67
N THR A 60 4.87 -4.47 -13.08
CA THR A 60 4.81 -4.08 -14.50
C THR A 60 6.17 -4.18 -15.19
N ALA A 61 7.25 -3.77 -14.50
CA ALA A 61 8.61 -3.86 -15.04
C ALA A 61 9.07 -5.32 -15.22
N LYS A 62 8.68 -6.22 -14.31
CA LYS A 62 8.95 -7.66 -14.45
C LYS A 62 8.20 -8.26 -15.62
N ASP A 63 6.91 -7.94 -15.76
CA ASP A 63 6.09 -8.42 -16.88
C ASP A 63 6.69 -7.98 -18.22
N LEU A 64 7.11 -6.72 -18.33
CA LEU A 64 7.77 -6.21 -19.53
C LEU A 64 9.10 -6.94 -19.82
N ALA A 65 9.89 -7.26 -18.80
CA ALA A 65 11.12 -8.02 -18.97
C ALA A 65 10.83 -9.45 -19.47
N SER A 66 9.76 -10.09 -18.98
CA SER A 66 9.33 -11.43 -19.42
C SER A 66 8.80 -11.46 -20.86
N LEU A 67 8.21 -10.37 -21.35
CA LEU A 67 7.75 -10.27 -22.74
C LEU A 67 8.90 -10.05 -23.75
N ASN A 68 10.03 -9.52 -23.29
CA ASN A 68 11.22 -9.28 -24.11
C ASN A 68 12.30 -10.37 -23.98
N ALA A 69 11.99 -11.47 -23.28
CA ALA A 69 12.87 -12.63 -23.09
C ALA A 69 12.53 -13.75 -24.09
#